data_AF-A0A3B0ZQN5-F1
#
_entry.id   AF-A0A3B0ZQN5-F1
#
_cell.length_a   1.000
_cell.length_b   1.000
_cell.length_c   1.000
_cell.angle_alpha   90.00
_cell.angle_beta   90.00
_cell.angle_gamma   90.00
#
_symmetry.space_group_name_H-M   'P 1'
#
loop_
_entity.id
_entity.type
_entity.pdbx_description
1 polymer ?
#
loop_
_entity_poly.entity_id
_entity_poly.type
_entity_poly.pdbx_seq_one_letter_code
_entity_poly.pdbx_strand_id
1 'polypeptide(L)'
;MFFSQNTVLKIYLKISIVSILLLMASFSNANECLDLLPYDTVANGHSKICQSSFNGMNNHYSCQDYQSGDTRYRVLYRGGVIPKAIIKINPDNSEQLLSAPLFGDLRLRCPLTPPAGIPEYAVHRGTGVCQDENDSMVACSVFEHAAARKMEATRYMTFFASEKPSVVIDAQIASDNDDAMVAEIAFQIGMSLWDTDCCSERAVEYLEQAYKLFPQAEPYRTAYRRTRAIIALDRLSYLDSYRY
;
A
#
# COMPACT_ATOMS: atom_id res chain seq x y z
N MET A 1 34.35 -38.26 17.07
CA MET A 1 33.28 -37.58 16.31
C MET A 1 33.55 -36.08 16.40
N PHE A 2 34.42 -35.55 15.53
CA PHE A 2 34.81 -34.14 15.53
C PHE A 2 34.20 -33.50 14.28
N PHE A 3 33.03 -32.87 14.42
CA PHE A 3 32.56 -31.95 13.40
C PHE A 3 33.47 -30.73 13.44
N SER A 4 34.25 -30.54 12.39
CA SER A 4 35.12 -29.39 12.21
C SER A 4 34.32 -28.09 12.38
N GLN A 5 34.78 -27.20 13.27
CA GLN A 5 34.18 -25.88 13.52
C GLN A 5 33.96 -25.06 12.22
N ASN A 6 34.74 -25.35 11.18
CA ASN A 6 34.61 -24.75 9.85
C ASN A 6 33.31 -25.12 9.12
N THR A 7 32.72 -26.28 9.40
CA THR A 7 31.50 -26.73 8.72
C THR A 7 30.27 -26.04 9.31
N VAL A 8 30.22 -25.90 10.64
CA VAL A 8 29.14 -25.21 11.35
C VAL A 8 29.12 -23.71 11.02
N LEU A 9 30.29 -23.06 11.00
CA LEU A 9 30.39 -21.63 10.63
C LEU A 9 29.91 -21.35 9.20
N LYS A 10 30.22 -22.25 8.25
CA LYS A 10 29.77 -22.13 6.86
C LYS A 10 28.26 -22.32 6.69
N ILE A 11 27.64 -23.16 7.53
CA ILE A 11 26.18 -23.37 7.52
C ILE A 11 25.48 -22.12 8.08
N TYR A 12 25.94 -21.58 9.22
CA TYR A 12 25.39 -20.34 9.78
C TYR A 12 25.53 -19.15 8.83
N LEU A 13 26.67 -19.02 8.15
CA LEU A 13 26.86 -17.95 7.16
C LEU A 13 25.86 -18.05 5.99
N LYS A 14 25.60 -19.25 5.49
CA LYS A 14 24.61 -19.48 4.42
C LYS A 14 23.18 -19.20 4.88
N ILE A 15 22.80 -19.61 6.10
CA ILE A 15 21.48 -19.34 6.66
C ILE A 15 21.27 -17.83 6.85
N SER A 16 22.27 -17.10 7.35
CA SER A 16 22.22 -15.65 7.49
C SER A 16 22.08 -14.93 6.15
N ILE A 17 22.82 -15.35 5.11
CA ILE A 17 22.74 -14.75 3.77
C ILE A 17 21.36 -15.00 3.14
N VAL A 18 20.82 -16.21 3.26
CA VAL A 18 19.48 -16.55 2.75
C VAL A 18 18.38 -15.80 3.51
N SER A 19 18.52 -15.64 4.82
CA SER A 19 17.58 -14.86 5.65
C SER A 19 17.59 -13.37 5.29
N ILE A 20 18.77 -12.80 5.03
CA ILE A 20 18.93 -11.42 4.56
C ILE A 20 18.35 -11.24 3.15
N LEU A 21 18.56 -12.20 2.24
CA LEU A 21 17.96 -12.17 0.90
C LEU A 21 16.44 -12.32 0.92
N LEU A 22 15.88 -13.13 1.81
CA LEU A 22 14.43 -13.26 2.01
C LEU A 22 13.81 -12.03 2.67
N LEU A 23 14.55 -11.35 3.56
CA LEU A 23 14.17 -10.05 4.12
C LEU A 23 14.17 -8.94 3.05
N MET A 24 15.16 -8.94 2.14
CA MET A 24 15.25 -7.99 1.02
C MET A 24 14.19 -8.23 -0.05
N ALA A 25 13.83 -9.50 -0.32
CA ALA A 25 12.81 -9.85 -1.31
C ALA A 25 11.37 -9.46 -0.90
N SER A 26 11.17 -9.03 0.35
CA SER A 26 9.86 -8.59 0.85
C SER A 26 9.49 -7.15 0.50
N PHE A 27 10.36 -6.41 -0.22
CA PHE A 27 10.14 -5.01 -0.61
C PHE A 27 9.59 -4.79 -2.03
N SER A 28 9.26 -5.86 -2.76
CA SER A 28 8.70 -5.74 -4.11
C SER A 28 7.17 -5.56 -4.07
N ASN A 29 6.73 -4.41 -3.59
CA ASN A 29 5.63 -3.69 -4.23
C ASN A 29 6.32 -2.49 -4.88
N ALA A 30 6.88 -2.68 -6.08
CA ALA A 30 7.58 -1.62 -6.79
C ALA A 30 6.58 -0.50 -7.10
N ASN A 31 6.63 0.53 -6.28
CA ASN A 31 5.88 1.75 -6.46
C ASN A 31 6.71 2.57 -7.46
N GLU A 32 6.54 2.38 -8.78
CA GLU A 32 7.42 2.98 -9.81
C GLU A 32 7.46 4.52 -9.75
N CYS A 33 6.55 5.15 -9.01
CA CYS A 33 6.66 6.57 -8.69
C CYS A 33 7.88 6.91 -7.82
N LEU A 34 8.22 6.05 -6.85
CA LEU A 34 9.39 6.26 -6.00
C LEU A 34 10.68 6.14 -6.83
N ASP A 35 10.66 5.46 -7.97
CA ASP A 35 11.81 5.42 -8.89
C ASP A 35 12.02 6.75 -9.64
N LEU A 36 10.97 7.56 -9.76
CA LEU A 36 11.05 8.93 -10.31
C LEU A 36 11.41 9.98 -9.26
N LEU A 37 11.41 9.60 -7.98
CA LEU A 37 11.78 10.43 -6.85
C LEU A 37 13.11 9.93 -6.27
N PRO A 38 13.86 10.77 -5.53
CA PRO A 38 14.98 10.27 -4.75
C PRO A 38 14.56 9.15 -3.78
N TYR A 39 15.43 8.16 -3.56
CA TYR A 39 15.11 6.98 -2.74
C TYR A 39 14.78 7.30 -1.26
N ASP A 40 15.26 8.44 -0.76
CA ASP A 40 15.03 8.93 0.60
C ASP A 40 13.76 9.79 0.71
N THR A 41 12.98 9.88 -0.36
CA THR A 41 11.79 10.71 -0.42
C THR A 41 10.68 10.15 0.48
N VAL A 42 10.15 10.99 1.36
CA VAL A 42 9.05 10.65 2.28
C VAL A 42 7.84 11.55 2.05
N ALA A 43 6.64 11.02 2.29
CA ALA A 43 5.42 11.82 2.24
C ALA A 43 5.46 12.91 3.32
N ASN A 44 5.21 14.16 2.92
CA ASN A 44 5.16 15.31 3.81
C ASN A 44 3.70 15.75 4.00
N GLY A 45 3.12 15.31 5.12
CA GLY A 45 1.72 15.60 5.47
C GLY A 45 0.71 14.72 4.72
N HIS A 46 -0.56 15.10 4.82
CA HIS A 46 -1.69 14.40 4.19
C HIS A 46 -2.01 14.97 2.80
N SER A 47 -2.78 14.22 2.02
CA SER A 47 -3.32 14.71 0.75
C SER A 47 -4.16 15.98 0.93
N LYS A 48 -4.03 16.92 0.00
CA LYS A 48 -4.78 18.19 -0.02
C LYS A 48 -5.23 18.54 -1.43
N ILE A 49 -6.18 19.45 -1.56
CA ILE A 49 -6.50 20.02 -2.87
C ILE A 49 -5.43 21.05 -3.24
N CYS A 50 -4.96 20.98 -4.48
CA CYS A 50 -4.11 22.01 -5.05
C CYS A 50 -4.51 22.31 -6.50
N GLN A 51 -4.10 23.49 -6.97
CA GLN A 51 -4.27 23.91 -8.35
C GLN A 51 -2.97 23.72 -9.13
N SER A 52 -3.07 23.29 -10.38
CA SER A 52 -1.93 23.22 -11.29
C SER A 52 -2.36 23.41 -12.73
N SER A 53 -1.49 24.07 -13.50
CA SER A 53 -1.65 24.29 -14.94
C SER A 53 -0.59 23.56 -15.77
N PHE A 54 -0.07 22.41 -15.28
CA PHE A 54 1.00 21.67 -15.98
C PHE A 54 0.64 21.26 -17.42
N ASN A 55 -0.66 21.14 -17.72
CA ASN A 55 -1.20 20.82 -19.04
C ASN A 55 -1.74 22.05 -19.80
N GLY A 56 -1.40 23.26 -19.36
CA GLY A 56 -1.86 24.53 -19.95
C GLY A 56 -3.25 24.98 -19.47
N MET A 57 -3.95 24.19 -18.65
CA MET A 57 -5.25 24.56 -18.07
C MET A 57 -5.21 24.48 -16.55
N ASN A 58 -5.66 25.52 -15.86
CA ASN A 58 -5.71 25.50 -14.40
C ASN A 58 -6.82 24.54 -13.93
N ASN A 59 -6.41 23.44 -13.29
CA ASN A 59 -7.31 22.40 -12.78
C ASN A 59 -7.04 22.14 -11.29
N HIS A 60 -8.06 21.63 -10.59
CA HIS A 60 -7.91 21.13 -9.22
C HIS A 60 -7.49 19.65 -9.23
N TYR A 61 -6.58 19.31 -8.33
CA TYR A 61 -6.06 17.97 -8.12
C TYR A 61 -6.09 17.63 -6.64
N SER A 62 -6.18 16.34 -6.32
CA SER A 62 -5.72 15.84 -5.02
C SER A 62 -4.20 15.73 -5.11
N CYS A 63 -3.50 16.25 -4.12
CA CYS A 63 -2.07 16.47 -4.16
C CYS A 63 -1.42 15.88 -2.92
N GLN A 64 -0.38 15.08 -3.12
CA GLN A 64 0.50 14.62 -2.06
C GLN A 64 1.85 15.30 -2.23
N ASP A 65 2.28 16.01 -1.19
CA ASP A 65 3.63 16.56 -1.15
C ASP A 65 4.58 15.50 -0.55
N TYR A 66 5.80 15.46 -1.08
CA TYR A 66 6.90 14.64 -0.60
C TYR A 66 8.16 15.50 -0.45
N GLN A 67 9.12 15.00 0.32
CA GLN A 67 10.35 15.71 0.59
C GLN A 67 11.55 14.76 0.61
N SER A 68 12.65 15.20 0.00
CA SER A 68 14.00 14.62 0.10
C SER A 68 14.99 15.77 0.26
N GLY A 69 15.67 15.82 1.41
CA GLY A 69 16.45 16.98 1.85
C GLY A 69 15.64 18.28 1.81
N ASP A 70 16.16 19.30 1.13
CA ASP A 70 15.52 20.61 0.93
C ASP A 70 14.61 20.66 -0.32
N THR A 71 14.56 19.59 -1.11
CA THR A 71 13.73 19.53 -2.31
C THR A 71 12.37 18.97 -1.98
N ARG A 72 11.32 19.64 -2.48
CA ARG A 72 9.95 19.17 -2.36
C ARG A 72 9.47 18.63 -3.70
N TYR A 73 8.60 17.65 -3.64
CA TYR A 73 7.95 17.07 -4.80
C TYR A 73 6.45 17.08 -4.56
N ARG A 74 5.68 17.30 -5.61
CA ARG A 74 4.23 17.28 -5.57
C ARG A 74 3.72 16.31 -6.61
N VAL A 75 2.99 15.32 -6.15
CA VAL A 75 2.31 14.37 -7.01
C VAL A 75 0.85 14.76 -7.13
N LEU A 76 0.37 14.90 -8.36
CA LEU A 76 -0.99 15.31 -8.68
C LEU A 76 -1.84 14.10 -9.06
N TYR A 77 -3.03 14.00 -8.48
CA TYR A 77 -4.04 12.97 -8.76
C TYR A 77 -5.34 13.62 -9.22
N ARG A 78 -5.99 12.99 -10.20
CA ARG A 78 -7.31 13.40 -10.70
C ARG A 78 -8.19 12.16 -10.79
N GLY A 79 -8.59 11.67 -9.62
CA GLY A 79 -9.27 10.40 -9.45
C GLY A 79 -8.34 9.18 -9.50
N GLY A 80 -8.68 8.18 -8.69
CA GLY A 80 -7.88 6.98 -8.50
C GLY A 80 -6.54 7.23 -7.80
N VAL A 81 -5.67 6.22 -7.87
CA VAL A 81 -4.32 6.17 -7.29
C VAL A 81 -3.21 6.40 -8.32
N ILE A 82 -3.57 6.70 -9.56
CA ILE A 82 -2.62 6.90 -10.66
C ILE A 82 -2.30 8.38 -10.77
N PRO A 83 -1.02 8.79 -10.58
CA PRO A 83 -0.58 10.15 -10.78
C PRO A 83 -0.85 10.65 -12.19
N LYS A 84 -1.23 11.93 -12.28
CA LYS A 84 -1.35 12.68 -13.53
C LYS A 84 -0.12 13.52 -13.83
N ALA A 85 0.58 13.95 -12.78
CA ALA A 85 1.87 14.61 -12.91
C ALA A 85 2.69 14.48 -11.63
N ILE A 86 4.00 14.61 -11.79
CA ILE A 86 4.96 14.79 -10.71
C ILE A 86 5.72 16.08 -10.99
N ILE A 87 5.68 16.99 -10.02
CA ILE A 87 6.30 18.31 -10.08
C ILE A 87 7.36 18.38 -9.01
N LYS A 88 8.58 18.77 -9.38
CA LYS A 88 9.62 19.16 -8.44
C LYS A 88 9.43 20.63 -8.10
N ILE A 89 9.44 20.94 -6.80
CA ILE A 89 9.40 22.29 -6.28
C ILE A 89 10.80 22.57 -5.70
N ASN A 90 11.56 23.40 -6.41
CA ASN A 90 12.91 23.77 -6.02
C ASN A 90 12.89 24.68 -4.76
N PRO A 91 14.04 24.87 -4.08
CA PRO A 91 14.12 25.72 -2.88
C PRO A 91 13.70 27.18 -3.11
N ASP A 92 13.84 27.68 -4.33
CA ASP A 92 13.38 29.01 -4.77
C ASP A 92 11.88 29.07 -5.09
N ASN A 93 11.14 27.98 -4.83
CA ASN A 93 9.74 27.75 -5.20
C ASN A 93 9.46 27.71 -6.70
N SER A 94 10.47 27.63 -7.56
CA SER A 94 10.24 27.34 -8.97
C SER A 94 9.73 25.91 -9.14
N GLU A 95 8.75 25.73 -10.03
CA GLU A 95 8.16 24.43 -10.34
C GLU A 95 8.77 23.86 -11.62
N GLN A 96 9.16 22.59 -11.58
CA GLN A 96 9.65 21.84 -12.74
C GLN A 96 8.84 20.56 -12.90
N LEU A 97 8.24 20.35 -14.07
CA LEU A 97 7.56 19.12 -14.40
C LEU A 97 8.58 17.98 -14.59
N LEU A 98 8.47 16.91 -13.79
CA LEU A 98 9.29 15.71 -13.93
C LEU A 98 8.60 14.66 -14.81
N SER A 99 7.29 14.51 -14.63
CA SER A 99 6.50 13.51 -15.35
C SER A 99 5.06 13.98 -15.51
N ALA A 100 4.48 13.70 -16.67
CA ALA A 100 3.06 13.91 -16.98
C ALA A 100 2.59 12.83 -17.97
N PRO A 101 2.32 11.60 -17.52
CA PRO A 101 1.82 10.56 -18.41
C PRO A 101 0.42 10.99 -18.90
N LEU A 102 0.32 11.40 -20.16
CA LEU A 102 -0.89 11.97 -20.78
C LEU A 102 -2.14 11.09 -20.63
N PHE A 103 -1.96 9.77 -20.48
CA PHE A 103 -3.03 8.79 -20.28
C PHE A 103 -2.99 8.09 -18.90
N GLY A 104 -2.12 8.54 -18.00
CA GLY A 104 -1.75 7.79 -16.79
C GLY A 104 -0.85 6.61 -17.13
N ASP A 105 0.09 6.32 -16.25
CA ASP A 105 0.89 5.09 -16.30
C ASP A 105 0.46 4.23 -15.10
N LEU A 106 -0.17 3.09 -15.38
CA LEU A 106 -0.73 2.19 -14.35
C LEU A 106 0.33 1.61 -13.41
N ARG A 107 1.59 1.61 -13.85
CA ARG A 107 2.74 1.16 -13.07
C ARG A 107 3.21 2.24 -12.11
N LEU A 108 3.02 3.50 -12.51
CA LEU A 108 3.31 4.68 -11.74
C LEU A 108 2.21 4.84 -10.67
N ARG A 109 2.47 4.30 -9.50
CA ARG A 109 1.64 4.47 -8.30
C ARG A 109 2.52 5.14 -7.25
N CYS A 110 1.98 6.10 -6.50
CA CYS A 110 2.65 6.62 -5.32
C CYS A 110 1.73 6.46 -4.10
N PRO A 111 2.30 6.39 -2.88
CA PRO A 111 1.48 6.28 -1.67
C PRO A 111 0.72 7.60 -1.46
N LEU A 112 -0.60 7.56 -1.54
CA LEU A 112 -1.44 8.70 -1.23
C LEU A 112 -1.96 8.55 0.20
N THR A 113 -1.47 9.39 1.11
CA THR A 113 -1.88 9.33 2.51
C THR A 113 -3.20 10.08 2.68
N PRO A 114 -4.29 9.41 3.10
CA PRO A 114 -5.57 10.07 3.27
C PRO A 114 -5.50 11.11 4.42
N PRO A 115 -6.41 12.09 4.45
CA PRO A 115 -6.51 13.04 5.55
C PRO A 115 -6.78 12.36 6.90
N ALA A 116 -6.39 13.04 7.98
CA ALA A 116 -6.66 12.57 9.34
C ALA A 116 -8.16 12.31 9.57
N GLY A 117 -8.48 11.19 10.22
CA GLY A 117 -9.86 10.72 10.44
C GLY A 117 -10.37 9.73 9.39
N ILE A 118 -9.67 9.58 8.26
CA ILE A 118 -9.93 8.52 7.28
C ILE A 118 -8.97 7.35 7.54
N PRO A 119 -9.43 6.09 7.39
CA PRO A 119 -8.55 4.93 7.52
C PRO A 119 -7.31 5.03 6.63
N GLU A 120 -6.14 4.71 7.17
CA GLU A 120 -4.82 4.86 6.52
C GLU A 120 -4.76 4.23 5.11
N TYR A 121 -5.43 3.09 4.92
CA TYR A 121 -5.44 2.34 3.68
C TYR A 121 -6.68 2.60 2.81
N ALA A 122 -7.39 3.71 3.04
CA ALA A 122 -8.48 4.11 2.17
C ALA A 122 -7.96 4.52 0.78
N VAL A 123 -8.63 4.04 -0.26
CA VAL A 123 -8.25 4.28 -1.66
C VAL A 123 -8.93 5.53 -2.15
N HIS A 124 -8.15 6.49 -2.66
CA HIS A 124 -8.69 7.68 -3.29
C HIS A 124 -9.44 7.31 -4.58
N ARG A 125 -10.72 7.67 -4.65
CA ARG A 125 -11.59 7.41 -5.80
C ARG A 125 -11.65 8.61 -6.73
N GLY A 126 -11.73 9.83 -6.20
CA GLY A 126 -12.09 11.00 -7.00
C GLY A 126 -11.83 12.32 -6.29
N THR A 127 -11.60 13.36 -7.10
CA THR A 127 -11.57 14.76 -6.68
C THR A 127 -12.51 15.54 -7.57
N GLY A 128 -13.27 16.47 -7.00
CA GLY A 128 -14.25 17.27 -7.73
C GLY A 128 -14.73 18.47 -6.93
N VAL A 129 -15.93 18.94 -7.30
CA VAL A 129 -16.67 19.98 -6.58
C VAL A 129 -17.93 19.33 -6.03
N CYS A 130 -18.16 19.46 -4.73
CA CYS A 130 -19.32 18.93 -4.02
C CYS A 130 -20.08 20.08 -3.35
N GLN A 131 -21.33 19.84 -3.00
CA GLN A 131 -22.09 20.71 -2.10
C GLN A 131 -21.77 20.31 -0.66
N ASP A 132 -21.42 21.30 0.18
CA ASP A 132 -21.28 21.09 1.63
C ASP A 132 -22.64 21.13 2.34
N GLU A 133 -22.64 21.05 3.69
CA GLU A 133 -23.85 21.10 4.51
C GLU A 133 -24.65 22.42 4.38
N ASN A 134 -24.05 23.47 3.82
CA ASN A 134 -24.67 24.79 3.59
C ASN A 134 -25.02 25.01 2.10
N ASP A 135 -25.11 23.96 1.30
CA ASP A 135 -25.31 23.99 -0.16
C ASP A 135 -24.23 24.79 -0.93
N SER A 136 -23.09 25.05 -0.32
CA SER A 136 -21.99 25.78 -0.93
C SER A 136 -21.11 24.86 -1.76
N MET A 137 -20.73 25.31 -2.96
CA MET A 137 -19.85 24.54 -3.85
C MET A 137 -18.40 24.62 -3.37
N VAL A 138 -17.88 23.50 -2.86
CA VAL A 138 -16.53 23.41 -2.30
C VAL A 138 -15.74 22.28 -2.96
N ALA A 139 -14.42 22.41 -2.98
CA ALA A 139 -13.57 21.33 -3.45
C ALA A 139 -13.67 20.11 -2.51
N CYS A 140 -13.80 18.92 -3.09
CA CYS A 140 -13.95 17.69 -2.33
C CYS A 140 -13.12 16.55 -2.92
N SER A 141 -12.77 15.59 -2.06
CA SER A 141 -12.21 14.30 -2.47
C SER A 141 -12.98 13.16 -1.83
N VAL A 142 -12.98 12.00 -2.50
CA VAL A 142 -13.64 10.79 -2.03
C VAL A 142 -12.60 9.71 -1.83
N PHE A 143 -12.62 9.11 -0.64
CA PHE A 143 -11.84 7.93 -0.30
C PHE A 143 -12.77 6.77 -0.02
N GLU A 144 -12.37 5.56 -0.33
CA GLU A 144 -13.15 4.36 -0.06
C GLU A 144 -12.31 3.36 0.71
N HIS A 145 -12.88 2.81 1.79
CA HIS A 145 -12.21 1.81 2.61
C HIS A 145 -13.08 0.56 2.73
N ALA A 146 -12.50 -0.55 2.30
CA ALA A 146 -13.02 -1.89 2.51
C ALA A 146 -12.07 -2.62 3.47
N ALA A 147 -12.51 -2.87 4.70
CA ALA A 147 -11.70 -3.55 5.70
C ALA A 147 -11.94 -5.06 5.67
N ALA A 148 -10.93 -5.84 6.03
CA ALA A 148 -11.12 -7.25 6.33
C ALA A 148 -12.20 -7.40 7.42
N ARG A 149 -13.17 -8.31 7.21
CA ARG A 149 -14.30 -8.60 8.12
C ARG A 149 -15.32 -7.48 8.30
N LYS A 150 -15.35 -6.50 7.40
CA LYS A 150 -16.50 -5.61 7.23
C LYS A 150 -17.24 -6.00 5.97
N MET A 151 -18.53 -6.29 6.09
CA MET A 151 -19.39 -6.67 4.96
C MET A 151 -19.66 -5.51 3.99
N GLU A 152 -19.39 -4.28 4.41
CA GLU A 152 -19.64 -3.08 3.63
C GLU A 152 -18.35 -2.30 3.42
N ALA A 153 -18.22 -1.71 2.24
CA ALA A 153 -17.23 -0.68 1.96
C ALA A 153 -17.79 0.69 2.37
N THR A 154 -16.97 1.53 2.98
CA THR A 154 -17.36 2.88 3.41
C THR A 154 -16.67 3.93 2.54
N ARG A 155 -17.44 4.89 2.02
CA ARG A 155 -16.92 6.11 1.38
C ARG A 155 -16.81 7.22 2.40
N TYR A 156 -15.69 7.91 2.35
CA TYR A 156 -15.36 9.07 3.17
C TYR A 156 -15.21 10.27 2.23
N MET A 157 -16.15 11.20 2.30
CA MET A 157 -16.06 12.46 1.57
C MET A 157 -15.31 13.47 2.41
N THR A 158 -14.29 14.10 1.83
CA THR A 158 -13.50 15.14 2.47
C THR A 158 -13.78 16.46 1.80
N PHE A 159 -14.31 17.42 2.56
CA PHE A 159 -14.56 18.78 2.08
C PHE A 159 -13.40 19.70 2.47
N PHE A 160 -12.94 20.51 1.52
CA PHE A 160 -11.84 21.45 1.73
C PHE A 160 -12.40 22.87 1.61
N ALA A 161 -12.85 23.44 2.73
CA ALA A 161 -13.27 24.83 2.80
C ALA A 161 -12.07 25.78 2.77
N SER A 162 -12.24 26.98 2.22
CA SER A 162 -11.19 28.02 2.17
C SER A 162 -10.77 28.54 3.55
N GLU A 163 -11.63 28.39 4.56
CA GLU A 163 -11.47 29.06 5.86
C GLU A 163 -11.07 28.12 7.01
N LYS A 164 -11.25 26.80 6.86
CA LYS A 164 -10.85 25.83 7.88
C LYS A 164 -10.29 24.57 7.22
N PRO A 165 -9.17 24.03 7.74
CA PRO A 165 -8.69 22.70 7.35
C PRO A 165 -9.58 21.57 7.94
N SER A 166 -10.81 21.89 8.37
CA SER A 166 -11.75 20.91 8.90
C SER A 166 -12.21 20.04 7.74
N VAL A 167 -11.55 18.89 7.61
CA VAL A 167 -12.06 17.77 6.85
C VAL A 167 -13.36 17.37 7.54
N VAL A 168 -14.49 17.87 7.07
CA VAL A 168 -15.78 17.23 7.37
C VAL A 168 -15.71 15.90 6.66
N ILE A 169 -15.81 14.83 7.44
CA ILE A 169 -15.78 13.46 6.94
C ILE A 169 -17.20 12.95 7.00
N ASP A 170 -17.86 12.93 5.85
CA ASP A 170 -19.12 12.22 5.71
C ASP A 170 -18.84 10.78 5.31
N ALA A 171 -19.32 9.85 6.13
CA ALA A 171 -19.11 8.41 5.98
C ALA A 171 -20.41 7.75 5.50
N GLN A 172 -20.39 7.22 4.29
CA GLN A 172 -21.55 6.60 3.67
C GLN A 172 -21.24 5.15 3.25
N ILE A 173 -22.25 4.29 3.26
CA ILE A 173 -22.14 2.95 2.68
C ILE A 173 -21.95 3.11 1.17
N ALA A 174 -20.86 2.55 0.66
CA ALA A 174 -20.46 2.66 -0.74
C ALA A 174 -21.02 1.51 -1.58
N SER A 175 -20.82 0.29 -1.07
CA SER A 175 -21.21 -0.97 -1.67
C SER A 175 -21.01 -2.10 -0.65
N ASP A 176 -21.47 -3.30 -1.00
CA ASP A 176 -21.03 -4.52 -0.34
C ASP A 176 -19.52 -4.72 -0.55
N ASN A 177 -18.88 -5.40 0.40
CA ASN A 177 -17.49 -5.80 0.40
C ASN A 177 -17.41 -7.32 0.24
N ASP A 178 -17.74 -7.79 -0.96
CA ASP A 178 -17.83 -9.23 -1.29
C ASP A 178 -16.52 -9.98 -0.97
N ASP A 179 -15.38 -9.29 -1.13
CA ASP A 179 -14.07 -9.84 -0.83
C ASP A 179 -13.89 -10.16 0.66
N ALA A 180 -14.57 -9.45 1.57
CA ALA A 180 -14.41 -9.65 3.02
C ALA A 180 -14.77 -11.07 3.44
N MET A 181 -15.90 -11.57 2.93
CA MET A 181 -16.38 -12.91 3.23
C MET A 181 -15.47 -13.96 2.60
N VAL A 182 -15.09 -13.76 1.33
CA VAL A 182 -14.19 -14.67 0.61
C VAL A 182 -12.85 -14.78 1.34
N ALA A 183 -12.27 -13.66 1.76
CA ALA A 183 -11.01 -13.62 2.49
C ALA A 183 -11.12 -14.29 3.87
N GLU A 184 -12.22 -14.07 4.60
CA GLU A 184 -12.41 -14.70 5.91
C GLU A 184 -12.59 -16.21 5.79
N ILE A 185 -13.37 -16.69 4.82
CA ILE A 185 -13.53 -18.13 4.56
C ILE A 185 -12.18 -18.76 4.21
N ALA A 186 -11.43 -18.14 3.29
CA ALA A 186 -10.11 -18.61 2.92
C ALA A 186 -9.18 -18.65 4.14
N PHE A 187 -9.19 -17.60 4.97
CA PHE A 187 -8.40 -17.57 6.20
C PHE A 187 -8.76 -18.71 7.16
N GLN A 188 -10.04 -18.94 7.43
CA GLN A 188 -10.50 -20.00 8.34
C GLN A 188 -10.15 -21.40 7.84
N ILE A 189 -10.31 -21.66 6.54
CA ILE A 189 -9.91 -22.93 5.92
C ILE A 189 -8.39 -23.11 6.03
N GLY A 190 -7.63 -22.08 5.67
CA GLY A 190 -6.17 -22.11 5.74
C GLY A 190 -5.67 -22.41 7.15
N MET A 191 -6.21 -21.72 8.17
CA MET A 191 -5.87 -21.97 9.57
C MET A 191 -6.25 -23.38 10.03
N SER A 192 -7.38 -23.93 9.54
CA SER A 192 -7.83 -25.28 9.91
C SER A 192 -6.98 -26.40 9.29
N LEU A 193 -6.48 -26.18 8.07
CA LEU A 193 -5.64 -27.15 7.35
C LEU A 193 -4.17 -27.06 7.77
N TRP A 194 -3.75 -25.95 8.36
CA TRP A 194 -2.36 -25.67 8.70
C TRP A 194 -1.73 -26.74 9.61
N ASP A 195 -2.46 -27.18 10.64
CA ASP A 195 -1.97 -28.17 11.62
C ASP A 195 -2.18 -29.64 11.16
N THR A 196 -2.47 -29.86 9.88
CA THR A 196 -2.68 -31.20 9.33
C THR A 196 -1.53 -31.63 8.42
N ASP A 197 -1.01 -32.82 8.65
CA ASP A 197 0.16 -33.35 7.93
C ASP A 197 -0.07 -33.49 6.42
N CYS A 198 -1.32 -33.73 6.00
CA CYS A 198 -1.67 -33.96 4.60
C CYS A 198 -1.72 -32.68 3.75
N CYS A 199 -1.97 -31.54 4.39
CA CYS A 199 -2.67 -30.45 3.73
C CYS A 199 -2.05 -29.08 4.00
N SER A 200 -0.84 -29.05 4.56
CA SER A 200 -0.07 -27.84 4.87
C SER A 200 0.21 -26.97 3.62
N GLU A 201 0.49 -27.58 2.46
CA GLU A 201 0.65 -26.82 1.21
C GLU A 201 -0.66 -26.15 0.78
N ARG A 202 -1.79 -26.86 0.91
CA ARG A 202 -3.12 -26.31 0.60
C ARG A 202 -3.52 -25.21 1.59
N ALA A 203 -3.10 -25.32 2.85
CA ALA A 203 -3.27 -24.27 3.84
C ALA A 203 -2.60 -22.96 3.40
N VAL A 204 -1.38 -23.02 2.83
CA VAL A 204 -0.67 -21.84 2.31
C VAL A 204 -1.49 -21.14 1.23
N GLU A 205 -2.06 -21.88 0.29
CA GLU A 205 -2.81 -21.31 -0.84
C GLU A 205 -4.05 -20.53 -0.35
N TYR A 206 -4.77 -21.08 0.62
CA TYR A 206 -5.92 -20.39 1.22
C TYR A 206 -5.51 -19.14 2.02
N LEU A 207 -4.43 -19.21 2.79
CA LEU A 207 -3.90 -18.05 3.51
C LEU A 207 -3.35 -16.98 2.55
N GLU A 208 -2.74 -17.40 1.44
CA GLU A 208 -2.29 -16.50 0.39
C GLU A 208 -3.49 -15.78 -0.26
N GLN A 209 -4.59 -16.48 -0.51
CA GLN A 209 -5.79 -15.86 -1.08
C GLN A 209 -6.36 -14.77 -0.16
N ALA A 210 -6.46 -15.03 1.15
CA ALA A 210 -6.88 -14.03 2.12
C ALA A 210 -5.93 -12.81 2.13
N TYR A 211 -4.62 -13.05 2.09
CA TYR A 211 -3.59 -12.00 2.02
C TYR A 211 -3.65 -11.19 0.71
N LYS A 212 -3.90 -11.82 -0.43
CA LYS A 212 -4.04 -11.14 -1.73
C LYS A 212 -5.21 -10.17 -1.74
N LEU A 213 -6.34 -10.55 -1.12
CA LEU A 213 -7.53 -9.71 -1.03
C LEU A 213 -7.34 -8.55 -0.04
N PHE A 214 -6.74 -8.80 1.12
CA PHE A 214 -6.47 -7.75 2.12
C PHE A 214 -5.01 -7.78 2.60
N PRO A 215 -4.05 -7.26 1.82
CA PRO A 215 -2.63 -7.34 2.15
C PRO A 215 -2.23 -6.52 3.39
N GLN A 216 -3.07 -5.56 3.76
CA GLN A 216 -2.89 -4.72 4.95
C GLN A 216 -3.53 -5.31 6.22
N ALA A 217 -4.29 -6.40 6.11
CA ALA A 217 -4.87 -7.07 7.27
C ALA A 217 -3.80 -7.90 7.98
N GLU A 218 -3.36 -7.41 9.14
CA GLU A 218 -2.30 -8.04 9.93
C GLU A 218 -2.53 -9.53 10.22
N PRO A 219 -3.75 -10.01 10.59
CA PRO A 219 -3.98 -11.43 10.82
C PRO A 219 -3.68 -12.29 9.59
N TYR A 220 -4.09 -11.85 8.39
CA TYR A 220 -3.90 -12.60 7.15
C TYR A 220 -2.43 -12.61 6.74
N ARG A 221 -1.78 -11.44 6.80
CA ARG A 221 -0.36 -11.27 6.49
C ARG A 221 0.52 -12.14 7.39
N THR A 222 0.27 -12.11 8.69
CA THR A 222 1.08 -12.85 9.66
C THR A 222 0.85 -14.35 9.55
N ALA A 223 -0.39 -14.82 9.38
CA ALA A 223 -0.65 -16.24 9.14
C ALA A 223 0.06 -16.73 7.88
N TYR A 224 -0.13 -16.07 6.74
CA TYR A 224 0.52 -16.45 5.47
C TYR A 224 2.05 -16.51 5.58
N ARG A 225 2.67 -15.46 6.14
CA ARG A 225 4.14 -15.40 6.30
C ARG A 225 4.67 -16.50 7.24
N ARG A 226 4.04 -16.69 8.39
CA ARG A 226 4.42 -17.72 9.36
C ARG A 226 4.35 -19.12 8.74
N THR A 227 3.23 -19.40 8.09
CA THR A 227 2.95 -20.67 7.41
C THR A 227 4.00 -20.98 6.33
N ARG A 228 4.29 -20.01 5.46
CA ARG A 228 5.37 -20.18 4.45
C ARG A 228 6.74 -20.43 5.08
N ALA A 229 7.07 -19.73 6.15
CA ALA A 229 8.37 -19.87 6.80
C ALA A 229 8.56 -21.27 7.40
N ILE A 230 7.52 -21.81 8.06
CA ILE A 230 7.58 -23.15 8.67
C ILE A 230 7.73 -24.24 7.59
N ILE A 231 6.96 -24.20 6.49
CA ILE A 231 7.13 -25.17 5.40
C ILE A 231 8.51 -25.08 4.75
N ALA A 232 9.03 -23.86 4.57
CA ALA A 232 10.38 -23.68 4.02
C ALA A 232 11.46 -24.29 4.94
N LEU A 233 11.30 -24.15 6.27
CA LEU A 233 12.21 -24.75 7.25
C LEU A 233 12.12 -26.28 7.26
N ASP A 234 10.92 -26.85 7.21
CA ASP A 234 10.72 -28.30 7.20
C ASP A 234 11.37 -28.98 5.98
N ARG A 235 11.22 -28.35 4.80
CA ARG A 235 11.90 -28.80 3.57
C ARG A 235 13.43 -28.76 3.69
N LEU A 236 13.98 -27.77 4.39
CA LEU A 236 15.43 -27.67 4.62
C LEU A 236 15.92 -28.77 5.57
N SER A 237 15.19 -29.06 6.65
CA SER A 237 15.53 -30.16 7.57
C SER A 237 15.46 -31.53 6.89
N TYR A 238 14.47 -31.74 6.01
CA TYR A 238 14.36 -32.99 5.26
C TYR A 238 15.58 -33.21 4.35
N LEU A 239 16.04 -32.17 3.65
CA LEU A 239 17.22 -32.25 2.77
C LEU A 239 18.53 -32.54 3.51
N ASP A 240 18.67 -32.10 4.77
CA ASP A 240 19.85 -32.41 5.58
C ASP A 240 19.84 -33.85 6.12
N SER A 241 18.66 -34.46 6.29
CA SER A 241 18.52 -35.85 6.77
C SER A 241 18.96 -36.90 5.74
N TYR A 242 19.00 -36.54 4.44
CA TYR A 242 19.47 -37.41 3.34
C TYR A 242 20.94 -37.19 2.97
N ARG A 243 21.67 -36.34 3.69
CA ARG A 243 23.10 -36.07 3.46
C ARG A 243 24.05 -36.85 4.37
N TYR A 244 23.54 -37.80 5.16
CA TYR A 244 24.33 -38.71 5.99
C TYR A 244 24.10 -40.16 5.60
#